data_AF-A0A960K0L7-F1
#
_entry.id   AF-A0A960K0L7-F1
#
_cell.length_a   1.000
_cell.length_b   1.000
_cell.length_c   1.000
_cell.angle_alpha   90.00
_cell.angle_beta   90.00
_cell.angle_gamma   90.00
#
_symmetry.space_group_name_H-M   'P 1'
#
loop_
_entity.id
_entity.type
_entity.pdbx_description
1 polymer ?
#
loop_
_entity_poly.entity_id
_entity_poly.type
_entity_poly.pdbx_seq_one_letter_code
_entity_poly.pdbx_strand_id
1 'polypeptide(L)'
;YGGSTGGWEALAVQVFYPEEYGGCFAACPDPIDFKAYTLIDLYQDKNAYYAEGPFRRLERPGHRDYLGQVNATLKDYNHLELALGTHSRSGDQFDIWEAVYSPVGADGYPKRIWDKRTGEIDPEVAAHWREHYDLRHILARDWATLGPKLQGKIHIYCGDMDNYYLNNAVYLMEDFLESTENPPYGGEVDYGDRAEHCWNGDQNNPNHISRLRYNTLYLPKILKLIESNAPEGADLTSWRY
;
A
#
# COMPACT_ATOMS: atom_id res chain seq x y z
N TYR A 1 -5.74 -11.93 3.52
CA TYR A 1 -4.33 -11.48 3.51
C TYR A 1 -3.89 -11.33 2.06
N GLY A 2 -2.84 -10.57 1.80
CA GLY A 2 -2.26 -10.46 0.46
C GLY A 2 -0.89 -9.78 0.48
N GLY A 3 -0.18 -9.86 -0.65
CA GLY A 3 1.11 -9.21 -0.86
C GLY A 3 1.06 -8.21 -2.02
N SER A 4 1.86 -7.13 -1.99
CA SER A 4 1.91 -6.11 -3.05
C SER A 4 0.51 -5.50 -3.30
N THR A 5 0.00 -5.55 -4.53
CA THR A 5 -1.37 -5.11 -4.87
C THR A 5 -2.41 -5.83 -4.01
N GLY A 6 -2.24 -7.14 -3.78
CA GLY A 6 -3.11 -7.89 -2.87
C GLY A 6 -2.97 -7.47 -1.40
N GLY A 7 -1.84 -6.89 -1.01
CA GLY A 7 -1.62 -6.29 0.30
C GLY A 7 -2.43 -5.00 0.45
N TRP A 8 -2.42 -4.14 -0.58
CA TRP A 8 -3.29 -2.96 -0.64
C TRP A 8 -4.76 -3.37 -0.63
N GLU A 9 -5.17 -4.33 -1.46
CA GLU A 9 -6.54 -4.83 -1.51
C GLU A 9 -7.01 -5.37 -0.16
N ALA A 10 -6.17 -6.17 0.52
CA ALA A 10 -6.49 -6.72 1.84
C ALA A 10 -6.74 -5.62 2.89
N LEU A 11 -5.97 -4.53 2.86
CA LEU A 11 -6.20 -3.39 3.73
C LEU A 11 -7.42 -2.58 3.28
N ALA A 12 -7.58 -2.32 1.98
CA ALA A 12 -8.67 -1.55 1.41
C ALA A 12 -10.02 -2.16 1.73
N VAL A 13 -10.20 -3.48 1.51
CA VAL A 13 -11.48 -4.14 1.85
C VAL A 13 -11.77 -4.10 3.34
N GLN A 14 -10.74 -4.17 4.19
CA GLN A 14 -10.92 -4.04 5.63
C GLN A 14 -11.32 -2.61 6.04
N VAL A 15 -10.78 -1.58 5.39
CA VAL A 15 -11.13 -0.17 5.64
C VAL A 15 -12.52 0.17 5.11
N PHE A 16 -12.86 -0.25 3.88
CA PHE A 16 -14.12 0.09 3.22
C PHE A 16 -15.30 -0.77 3.70
N TYR A 17 -15.05 -2.01 4.11
CA TYR A 17 -16.06 -2.96 4.57
C TYR A 17 -15.70 -3.53 5.95
N PRO A 18 -15.56 -2.67 6.99
CA PRO A 18 -14.98 -3.06 8.28
C PRO A 18 -15.82 -4.06 9.08
N GLU A 19 -17.09 -4.25 8.70
CA GLU A 19 -18.03 -5.19 9.30
C GLU A 19 -18.08 -6.53 8.56
N GLU A 20 -17.64 -6.59 7.29
CA GLU A 20 -17.64 -7.81 6.48
C GLU A 20 -16.39 -8.66 6.71
N TYR A 21 -15.27 -8.03 7.13
CA TYR A 21 -13.99 -8.68 7.37
C TYR A 21 -13.54 -8.58 8.83
N GLY A 22 -13.01 -9.69 9.34
CA GLY A 22 -12.56 -9.84 10.73
C GLY A 22 -11.10 -9.49 10.99
N GLY A 23 -10.35 -9.08 9.97
CA GLY A 23 -8.92 -8.76 10.05
C GLY A 23 -8.25 -8.75 8.69
N CYS A 24 -7.25 -7.89 8.51
CA CYS A 24 -6.38 -7.85 7.34
C CYS A 24 -4.91 -8.11 7.71
N PHE A 25 -4.22 -8.82 6.82
CA PHE A 25 -2.78 -9.01 6.88
C PHE A 25 -2.23 -8.58 5.52
N ALA A 26 -1.64 -7.39 5.49
CA ALA A 26 -1.14 -6.73 4.30
C ALA A 26 0.39 -6.82 4.28
N ALA A 27 0.94 -7.67 3.42
CA ALA A 27 2.38 -7.77 3.22
C ALA A 27 2.82 -6.85 2.07
N CYS A 28 3.94 -6.16 2.26
CA CYS A 28 4.59 -5.22 1.34
C CYS A 28 3.59 -4.46 0.44
N PRO A 29 2.58 -3.81 1.03
CA PRO A 29 1.44 -3.35 0.24
C PRO A 29 1.88 -2.30 -0.78
N ASP A 30 1.22 -2.29 -1.93
CA ASP A 30 1.24 -1.15 -2.85
C ASP A 30 0.79 0.13 -2.11
N PRO A 31 1.08 1.35 -2.60
CA PRO A 31 1.05 2.56 -1.78
C PRO A 31 -0.25 2.75 -0.99
N ILE A 32 -0.15 2.81 0.34
CA ILE A 32 -1.29 2.98 1.26
C ILE A 32 -1.44 4.41 1.80
N ASP A 33 -0.45 5.27 1.55
CA ASP A 33 -0.45 6.71 1.80
C ASP A 33 0.17 7.39 0.57
N PHE A 34 -0.55 8.29 -0.10
CA PHE A 34 -0.09 8.90 -1.34
C PHE A 34 0.77 10.17 -1.14
N LYS A 35 1.07 10.56 0.10
CA LYS A 35 2.25 11.41 0.38
C LYS A 35 3.56 10.65 0.14
N ALA A 36 3.49 9.31 0.08
CA ALA A 36 4.60 8.43 -0.26
C ALA A 36 4.16 7.43 -1.34
N TYR A 37 3.64 7.95 -2.46
CA TYR A 37 3.35 7.15 -3.64
C TYR A 37 4.66 6.77 -4.33
N THR A 38 5.32 5.74 -3.81
CA THR A 38 6.76 5.48 -3.97
C THR A 38 7.60 6.59 -3.31
N LEU A 39 8.25 7.45 -4.11
CA LEU A 39 8.98 8.63 -3.66
C LEU A 39 8.28 9.96 -3.99
N ILE A 40 7.01 9.90 -4.42
CA ILE A 40 6.23 11.08 -4.82
C ILE A 40 5.25 11.44 -3.72
N ASP A 41 5.23 12.70 -3.30
CA ASP A 41 4.10 13.26 -2.54
C ASP A 41 3.10 13.83 -3.55
N LEU A 42 2.03 13.08 -3.86
CA LEU A 42 1.04 13.49 -4.87
C LEU A 42 0.32 14.81 -4.52
N TYR A 43 0.42 15.28 -3.27
CA TYR A 43 -0.29 16.46 -2.81
C TYR A 43 0.59 17.71 -2.75
N GLN A 44 1.91 17.56 -2.69
CA GLN A 44 2.85 18.67 -2.60
C GLN A 44 3.76 18.79 -3.82
N ASP A 45 4.12 17.66 -4.44
CA ASP A 45 4.98 17.67 -5.61
C ASP A 45 4.24 18.21 -6.84
N LYS A 46 4.93 19.00 -7.66
CA LYS A 46 4.43 19.44 -8.97
C LYS A 46 4.75 18.44 -10.08
N ASN A 47 5.75 17.59 -9.86
CA ASN A 47 6.26 16.69 -10.87
C ASN A 47 6.64 15.35 -10.24
N ALA A 48 6.22 14.24 -10.83
CA ALA A 48 6.48 12.87 -10.37
C ALA A 48 7.95 12.45 -10.58
N TYR A 49 8.64 12.95 -11.59
CA TYR A 49 9.98 12.47 -11.98
C TYR A 49 11.12 13.20 -11.30
N TYR A 50 10.91 14.45 -10.88
CA TYR A 50 11.98 15.27 -10.30
C TYR A 50 11.56 15.92 -8.99
N ALA A 51 12.44 15.82 -7.99
CA ALA A 51 12.42 16.74 -6.87
C ALA A 51 13.11 18.04 -7.30
N GLU A 52 12.40 19.16 -7.24
CA GLU A 52 12.91 20.47 -7.64
C GLU A 52 13.35 21.28 -6.42
N GLY A 53 14.65 21.55 -6.33
CA GLY A 53 15.24 22.45 -5.35
C GLY A 53 15.63 23.80 -5.98
N PRO A 54 16.09 24.77 -5.16
CA PRO A 54 16.43 26.11 -5.63
C PRO A 54 17.57 26.16 -6.66
N PHE A 55 18.41 25.11 -6.74
CA PHE A 55 19.60 25.09 -7.57
C PHE A 55 19.68 23.93 -8.56
N ARG A 56 18.84 22.89 -8.39
CA ARG A 56 18.86 21.71 -9.26
C ARG A 56 17.54 20.97 -9.23
N ARG A 57 17.29 20.24 -10.32
CA ARG A 57 16.30 19.17 -10.39
C ARG A 57 17.03 17.84 -10.19
N LEU A 58 16.51 17.00 -9.30
CA LEU A 58 17.04 15.67 -9.04
C LEU A 58 16.02 14.63 -9.49
N GLU A 59 16.42 13.72 -10.38
CA GLU A 59 15.54 12.62 -10.79
C GLU A 59 15.25 11.72 -9.58
N ARG A 60 13.99 11.31 -9.42
CA ARG A 60 13.58 10.39 -8.37
C ARG A 60 13.92 8.94 -8.78
N PRO A 61 14.62 8.19 -7.92
CA PRO A 61 14.75 6.75 -8.07
C PRO A 61 13.39 6.07 -8.16
N GLY A 62 13.26 5.03 -8.99
CA GLY A 62 12.07 4.18 -9.08
C GLY A 62 12.31 2.77 -8.54
N HIS A 63 13.56 2.31 -8.54
CA HIS A 63 13.92 0.99 -8.01
C HIS A 63 15.32 0.98 -7.41
N ARG A 64 15.48 0.26 -6.28
CA ARG A 64 16.75 -0.04 -5.61
C ARG A 64 16.86 -1.51 -5.24
N ASP A 65 18.08 -2.01 -5.05
CA ASP A 65 18.32 -3.28 -4.35
C ASP A 65 18.43 -3.08 -2.82
N TYR A 66 18.57 -4.18 -2.07
CA TYR A 66 18.75 -4.19 -0.62
C TYR A 66 20.02 -3.47 -0.11
N LEU A 67 20.97 -3.14 -0.99
CA LEU A 67 22.16 -2.32 -0.66
C LEU A 67 21.92 -0.83 -0.95
N GLY A 68 20.77 -0.47 -1.53
CA GLY A 68 20.43 0.88 -1.93
C GLY A 68 20.95 1.27 -3.31
N GLN A 69 21.45 0.33 -4.12
CA GLN A 69 21.89 0.61 -5.48
C GLN A 69 20.69 0.85 -6.38
N VAL A 70 20.61 2.05 -6.95
CA VAL A 70 19.54 2.45 -7.87
C VAL A 70 19.85 1.95 -9.27
N ASN A 71 18.88 1.29 -9.91
CA ASN A 71 19.02 0.77 -11.28
C ASN A 71 17.97 1.30 -12.27
N ALA A 72 16.93 1.99 -11.78
CA ALA A 72 15.91 2.65 -12.60
C ALA A 72 15.33 3.87 -11.89
N THR A 73 14.91 4.87 -12.66
CA THR A 73 14.16 6.04 -12.18
C THR A 73 12.66 5.85 -12.34
N LEU A 74 11.84 6.67 -11.67
CA LEU A 74 10.38 6.68 -11.89
C LEU A 74 10.02 6.99 -13.35
N LYS A 75 10.83 7.85 -13.99
CA LYS A 75 10.66 8.19 -15.40
C LYS A 75 10.89 6.99 -16.31
N ASP A 76 11.90 6.16 -16.02
CA ASP A 76 12.18 4.95 -16.79
C ASP A 76 10.99 3.98 -16.78
N TYR A 77 10.41 3.71 -15.61
CA TYR A 77 9.21 2.86 -15.48
C TYR A 77 8.01 3.42 -16.26
N ASN A 78 7.72 4.71 -16.11
CA ASN A 78 6.58 5.32 -16.78
C ASN A 78 6.76 5.39 -18.30
N HIS A 79 7.99 5.60 -18.78
CA HIS A 79 8.30 5.56 -20.20
C HIS A 79 8.23 4.14 -20.78
N LEU A 80 8.66 3.12 -20.02
CA LEU A 80 8.46 1.72 -20.38
C LEU A 80 6.97 1.43 -20.55
N GLU A 81 6.13 1.82 -19.59
CA GLU A 81 4.69 1.60 -19.66
C GLU A 81 4.03 2.33 -20.84
N LEU A 82 4.46 3.57 -21.15
CA LEU A 82 4.00 4.28 -22.35
C LEU A 82 4.32 3.53 -23.65
N ALA A 83 5.44 2.80 -23.69
CA ALA A 83 5.82 1.98 -24.83
C ALA A 83 5.02 0.67 -24.90
N LEU A 84 4.65 0.10 -23.75
CA LEU A 84 3.85 -1.12 -23.65
C LEU A 84 2.38 -0.90 -24.03
N GLY A 85 1.79 0.24 -23.63
CA GLY A 85 0.37 0.51 -23.89
C GLY A 85 -0.03 1.98 -23.75
N THR A 86 -0.97 2.40 -24.58
CA THR A 86 -1.61 3.73 -24.47
C THR A 86 -2.92 3.66 -23.70
N HIS A 87 -3.35 4.80 -23.14
CA HIS A 87 -4.61 4.93 -22.39
C HIS A 87 -4.69 4.04 -21.15
N SER A 88 -3.62 4.02 -20.36
CA SER A 88 -3.51 3.27 -19.10
C SER A 88 -3.72 1.75 -19.28
N ARG A 89 -3.11 1.17 -20.31
CA ARG A 89 -3.23 -0.26 -20.69
C ARG A 89 -1.89 -0.97 -20.84
N SER A 90 -0.83 -0.48 -20.20
CA SER A 90 0.47 -1.16 -20.20
C SER A 90 0.39 -2.56 -19.58
N GLY A 91 -0.55 -2.77 -18.65
CA GLY A 91 -0.68 -3.99 -17.85
C GLY A 91 0.32 -4.07 -16.69
N ASP A 92 1.01 -2.96 -16.39
CA ASP A 92 2.05 -2.86 -15.36
C ASP A 92 1.62 -1.93 -14.21
N GLN A 93 2.47 -1.74 -13.20
CA GLN A 93 2.10 -1.22 -11.89
C GLN A 93 1.50 0.20 -11.89
N PHE A 94 2.05 1.16 -12.65
CA PHE A 94 1.50 2.52 -12.63
C PHE A 94 0.14 2.61 -13.32
N ASP A 95 -0.04 1.92 -14.45
CA ASP A 95 -1.34 1.88 -15.14
C ASP A 95 -2.40 1.11 -14.36
N ILE A 96 -2.05 0.02 -13.63
CA ILE A 96 -3.04 -0.69 -12.81
C ILE A 96 -3.51 0.18 -11.63
N TRP A 97 -2.62 0.94 -11.01
CA TRP A 97 -3.00 1.88 -9.96
C TRP A 97 -3.94 2.98 -10.49
N GLU A 98 -3.67 3.53 -11.68
CA GLU A 98 -4.62 4.45 -12.33
C GLU A 98 -5.96 3.77 -12.62
N ALA A 99 -5.97 2.51 -13.05
CA ALA A 99 -7.20 1.78 -13.30
C ALA A 99 -8.06 1.60 -12.04
N VAL A 100 -7.44 1.49 -10.86
CA VAL A 100 -8.15 1.35 -9.58
C VAL A 100 -8.56 2.70 -9.00
N TYR A 101 -7.67 3.71 -9.03
CA TYR A 101 -7.83 4.93 -8.24
C TYR A 101 -8.39 6.11 -9.03
N SER A 102 -8.23 6.13 -10.36
CA SER A 102 -8.64 7.28 -11.16
C SER A 102 -10.12 7.30 -11.48
N PRO A 103 -10.71 8.51 -11.57
CA PRO A 103 -12.01 8.65 -12.21
C PRO A 103 -11.90 8.31 -13.70
N VAL A 104 -13.03 7.99 -14.31
CA VAL A 104 -13.11 7.77 -15.76
C VAL A 104 -12.97 9.11 -16.49
N GLY A 105 -12.02 9.18 -17.42
CA GLY A 105 -11.78 10.30 -18.30
C GLY A 105 -12.81 10.44 -19.42
N ALA A 106 -12.74 11.56 -20.15
CA ALA A 106 -13.70 11.88 -21.22
C ALA A 106 -13.65 10.89 -22.40
N ASP A 107 -12.54 10.17 -22.56
CA ASP A 107 -12.30 9.14 -23.57
C ASP A 107 -12.70 7.73 -23.11
N GLY A 108 -13.23 7.60 -21.89
CA GLY A 108 -13.65 6.33 -21.29
C GLY A 108 -12.54 5.52 -20.61
N TYR A 109 -11.30 6.03 -20.57
CA TYR A 109 -10.16 5.41 -19.90
C TYR A 109 -9.87 6.08 -18.55
N PRO A 110 -9.07 5.48 -17.66
CA PRO A 110 -8.64 6.14 -16.43
C PRO A 110 -8.03 7.52 -16.70
N LYS A 111 -8.50 8.55 -16.00
CA LYS A 111 -7.87 9.88 -16.08
C LYS A 111 -6.47 9.80 -15.48
N ARG A 112 -5.44 10.19 -16.24
CA ARG A 112 -4.04 10.14 -15.80
C ARG A 112 -3.80 10.97 -14.55
N ILE A 113 -3.08 10.43 -13.57
CA ILE A 113 -2.63 11.17 -12.36
C ILE A 113 -1.50 12.15 -12.68
N TRP A 114 -0.72 11.88 -13.72
CA TRP A 114 0.25 12.81 -14.29
C TRP A 114 0.49 12.55 -15.77
N ASP A 115 1.01 13.55 -16.48
CA ASP A 115 1.50 13.35 -17.85
C ASP A 115 2.75 12.45 -17.83
N LYS A 116 2.67 11.22 -18.37
CA LYS A 116 3.79 10.29 -18.34
C LYS A 116 5.02 10.72 -19.16
N ARG A 117 4.94 11.74 -20.02
CA ARG A 117 6.09 12.30 -20.76
C ARG A 117 6.78 13.42 -19.99
N THR A 118 6.03 14.27 -19.30
CA THR A 118 6.57 15.43 -18.59
C THR A 118 6.76 15.18 -17.08
N GLY A 119 5.96 14.29 -16.50
CA GLY A 119 5.82 14.03 -15.08
C GLY A 119 4.91 15.03 -14.35
N GLU A 120 4.27 15.97 -15.04
CA GLU A 120 3.41 17.00 -14.42
C GLU A 120 2.16 16.36 -13.80
N ILE A 121 2.00 16.55 -12.49
CA ILE A 121 0.92 15.95 -11.70
C ILE A 121 -0.38 16.73 -11.91
N ASP A 122 -1.49 16.03 -12.14
CA ASP A 122 -2.83 16.61 -12.16
C ASP A 122 -3.37 16.70 -10.73
N PRO A 123 -3.44 17.91 -10.14
CA PRO A 123 -3.86 18.08 -8.74
C PRO A 123 -5.34 17.74 -8.51
N GLU A 124 -6.19 17.79 -9.54
CA GLU A 124 -7.60 17.40 -9.40
C GLU A 124 -7.73 15.87 -9.28
N VAL A 125 -6.94 15.13 -10.07
CA VAL A 125 -6.90 13.66 -9.97
C VAL A 125 -6.27 13.24 -8.64
N ALA A 126 -5.19 13.90 -8.20
CA ALA A 126 -4.59 13.65 -6.90
C ALA A 126 -5.57 13.89 -5.75
N ALA A 127 -6.36 14.98 -5.81
CA ALA A 127 -7.40 15.25 -4.82
C ALA A 127 -8.49 14.16 -4.80
N HIS A 128 -8.90 13.66 -5.98
CA HIS A 128 -9.82 12.53 -6.06
C HIS A 128 -9.22 11.28 -5.41
N TRP A 129 -8.00 10.91 -5.78
CA TRP A 129 -7.30 9.76 -5.22
C TRP A 129 -7.20 9.85 -3.69
N ARG A 130 -6.90 11.04 -3.15
CA ARG A 130 -6.86 11.27 -1.70
C ARG A 130 -8.16 10.92 -1.01
N GLU A 131 -9.28 11.45 -1.51
CA GLU A 131 -10.55 11.31 -0.81
C GLU A 131 -11.16 9.90 -0.91
N HIS A 132 -10.74 9.12 -1.91
CA HIS A 132 -11.36 7.85 -2.28
C HIS A 132 -10.48 6.60 -2.10
N TYR A 133 -9.14 6.71 -2.19
CA TYR A 133 -8.25 5.55 -2.25
C TYR A 133 -6.98 5.64 -1.40
N ASP A 134 -6.62 6.82 -0.89
CA ASP A 134 -5.55 6.96 0.10
C ASP A 134 -6.03 6.41 1.46
N LEU A 135 -5.67 5.15 1.76
CA LEU A 135 -6.17 4.44 2.92
C LEU A 135 -5.75 5.11 4.23
N ARG A 136 -4.54 5.66 4.30
CA ARG A 136 -4.07 6.40 5.48
C ARG A 136 -4.88 7.66 5.69
N HIS A 137 -5.12 8.44 4.64
CA HIS A 137 -5.96 9.65 4.71
C HIS A 137 -7.38 9.31 5.17
N ILE A 138 -8.00 8.30 4.59
CA ILE A 138 -9.37 7.87 4.92
C ILE A 138 -9.45 7.42 6.38
N LEU A 139 -8.52 6.59 6.83
CA LEU A 139 -8.44 6.18 8.23
C LEU A 139 -8.28 7.39 9.16
N ALA A 140 -7.38 8.32 8.85
CA ALA A 140 -7.16 9.51 9.67
C ALA A 140 -8.37 10.44 9.73
N ARG A 141 -9.04 10.65 8.59
CA ARG A 141 -10.25 11.48 8.48
C ARG A 141 -11.41 10.89 9.29
N ASP A 142 -11.58 9.56 9.23
CA ASP A 142 -12.80 8.89 9.67
C ASP A 142 -12.61 7.98 10.92
N TRP A 143 -11.44 8.04 11.58
CA TRP A 143 -11.07 7.14 12.68
C TRP A 143 -12.11 7.07 13.80
N ALA A 144 -12.77 8.19 14.13
CA ALA A 144 -13.81 8.21 15.16
C ALA A 144 -14.97 7.23 14.88
N THR A 145 -15.19 6.88 13.61
CA THR A 145 -16.22 5.92 13.18
C THR A 145 -15.64 4.56 12.82
N LEU A 146 -14.45 4.54 12.20
CA LEU A 146 -13.77 3.32 11.75
C LEU A 146 -13.04 2.60 12.88
N GLY A 147 -12.37 3.33 13.77
CA GLY A 147 -11.55 2.81 14.86
C GLY A 147 -12.27 1.75 15.72
N PRO A 148 -13.50 2.00 16.23
CA PRO A 148 -14.28 0.99 16.95
C PRO A 148 -14.53 -0.31 16.18
N LYS A 149 -14.52 -0.26 14.84
CA LYS A 149 -14.75 -1.42 13.97
C LYS A 149 -13.45 -2.10 13.53
N LEU A 150 -12.32 -1.41 13.65
CA LEU A 150 -11.00 -1.82 13.15
C LEU A 150 -10.00 -2.16 14.25
N GLN A 151 -10.33 -1.90 15.52
CA GLN A 151 -9.47 -2.24 16.64
C GLN A 151 -9.07 -3.72 16.61
N GLY A 152 -7.77 -4.00 16.60
CA GLY A 152 -7.19 -5.34 16.55
C GLY A 152 -7.19 -6.00 15.17
N LYS A 153 -7.59 -5.31 14.10
CA LYS A 153 -7.80 -5.90 12.77
C LYS A 153 -6.72 -5.60 11.75
N ILE A 154 -5.88 -4.59 11.98
CA ILE A 154 -4.91 -4.11 10.98
C ILE A 154 -3.53 -4.70 11.26
N HIS A 155 -3.04 -5.57 10.38
CA HIS A 155 -1.68 -6.10 10.43
C HIS A 155 -0.94 -5.79 9.13
N ILE A 156 0.21 -5.11 9.21
CA ILE A 156 1.01 -4.69 8.05
C ILE A 156 2.44 -5.20 8.22
N TYR A 157 3.04 -5.71 7.14
CA TYR A 157 4.40 -6.24 7.14
C TYR A 157 5.14 -5.68 5.93
N CYS A 158 6.34 -5.12 6.08
CA CYS A 158 7.09 -4.57 4.95
C CYS A 158 8.60 -4.74 5.13
N GLY A 159 9.35 -4.93 4.05
CA GLY A 159 10.81 -4.88 4.12
C GLY A 159 11.28 -3.42 4.22
N ASP A 160 12.25 -3.11 5.08
CA ASP A 160 12.77 -1.73 5.20
C ASP A 160 13.61 -1.29 3.98
N MET A 161 14.01 -2.25 3.15
CA MET A 161 14.66 -2.06 1.86
C MET A 161 13.78 -2.51 0.69
N ASP A 162 12.45 -2.28 0.80
CA ASP A 162 11.53 -2.48 -0.32
C ASP A 162 12.07 -1.83 -1.61
N ASN A 163 12.08 -2.61 -2.69
CA ASN A 163 12.72 -2.22 -3.95
C ASN A 163 12.10 -0.96 -4.55
N TYR A 164 10.81 -0.73 -4.31
CA TYR A 164 10.00 0.32 -4.90
C TYR A 164 9.71 1.47 -3.92
N TYR A 165 10.41 1.49 -2.78
CA TYR A 165 10.24 2.49 -1.72
C TYR A 165 8.86 2.49 -1.06
N LEU A 166 8.11 1.39 -1.15
CA LEU A 166 6.76 1.26 -0.59
C LEU A 166 6.75 1.27 0.94
N ASN A 167 7.87 0.94 1.57
CA ASN A 167 8.08 1.02 3.01
C ASN A 167 7.83 2.43 3.57
N ASN A 168 8.03 3.48 2.78
CA ASN A 168 7.80 4.85 3.23
C ASN A 168 6.32 5.13 3.53
N ALA A 169 5.40 4.62 2.71
CA ALA A 169 3.97 4.73 2.98
C ALA A 169 3.56 3.94 4.23
N VAL A 170 4.24 2.82 4.50
CA VAL A 170 4.03 2.02 5.71
C VAL A 170 4.48 2.77 6.96
N TYR A 171 5.63 3.47 6.93
CA TYR A 171 6.03 4.33 8.05
C TYR A 171 5.00 5.42 8.36
N LEU A 172 4.48 6.12 7.34
CA LEU A 172 3.46 7.17 7.52
C LEU A 172 2.11 6.63 8.02
N MET A 173 1.79 5.39 7.66
CA MET A 173 0.63 4.67 8.17
C MET A 173 0.83 4.27 9.63
N GLU A 174 1.99 3.69 9.97
CA GLU A 174 2.35 3.29 11.33
C GLU A 174 2.33 4.49 12.29
N ASP A 175 2.98 5.60 11.93
CA ASP A 175 2.96 6.85 12.71
C ASP A 175 1.52 7.29 13.04
N PHE A 176 0.61 7.15 12.07
CA PHE A 176 -0.80 7.45 12.28
C PHE A 176 -1.46 6.41 13.19
N LEU A 177 -1.31 5.11 12.91
CA LEU A 177 -1.93 4.02 13.67
C LEU A 177 -1.50 4.07 15.13
N GLU A 178 -0.22 4.27 15.43
CA GLU A 178 0.28 4.41 16.80
C GLU A 178 -0.25 5.65 17.52
N SER A 179 -0.59 6.71 16.79
CA SER A 179 -1.20 7.92 17.35
C SER A 179 -2.71 7.77 17.67
N THR A 180 -3.34 6.69 17.23
CA THR A 180 -4.78 6.51 17.43
C THR A 180 -5.12 6.29 18.91
N GLU A 181 -6.14 6.99 19.37
CA GLU A 181 -6.73 6.83 20.69
C GLU A 181 -8.25 6.73 20.56
N ASN A 182 -8.91 6.12 21.55
CA ASN A 182 -10.37 6.02 21.63
C ASN A 182 -11.07 5.49 20.35
N PRO A 183 -10.75 4.28 19.87
CA PRO A 183 -9.81 3.31 20.45
C PRO A 183 -8.41 3.39 19.82
N PRO A 184 -7.38 2.84 20.50
CA PRO A 184 -6.12 2.54 19.83
C PRO A 184 -6.32 1.43 18.78
N TYR A 185 -5.59 1.51 17.67
CA TYR A 185 -5.73 0.58 16.55
C TYR A 185 -5.51 -0.89 16.94
N GLY A 186 -4.63 -1.16 17.91
CA GLY A 186 -4.46 -2.48 18.54
C GLY A 186 -3.96 -3.60 17.61
N GLY A 187 -3.38 -3.24 16.46
CA GLY A 187 -2.87 -4.18 15.45
C GLY A 187 -1.36 -4.40 15.53
N GLU A 188 -0.74 -4.66 14.38
CA GLU A 188 0.70 -4.92 14.26
C GLU A 188 1.25 -4.27 12.99
N VAL A 189 2.41 -3.62 13.12
CA VAL A 189 3.28 -3.29 11.99
C VAL A 189 4.64 -3.90 12.30
N ASP A 190 5.24 -4.60 11.33
CA ASP A 190 6.58 -5.20 11.49
C ASP A 190 7.41 -4.99 10.22
N TYR A 191 8.73 -4.95 10.40
CA TYR A 191 9.69 -4.73 9.32
C TYR A 191 10.76 -5.81 9.25
N GLY A 192 11.07 -6.24 8.02
CA GLY A 192 12.20 -7.10 7.74
C GLY A 192 13.45 -6.29 7.47
N ASP A 193 14.47 -6.41 8.32
CA ASP A 193 15.78 -5.76 8.14
C ASP A 193 16.43 -6.25 6.83
N ARG A 194 16.78 -5.29 5.96
CA ARG A 194 17.31 -5.51 4.61
C ARG A 194 16.42 -6.34 3.71
N ALA A 195 15.18 -6.57 4.11
CA ALA A 195 14.25 -7.31 3.29
C ALA A 195 13.72 -6.41 2.17
N GLU A 196 13.68 -6.98 0.98
CA GLU A 196 13.14 -6.32 -0.21
C GLU A 196 11.62 -6.54 -0.32
N HIS A 197 11.05 -6.17 -1.46
CA HIS A 197 9.63 -6.37 -1.75
C HIS A 197 9.23 -7.86 -1.54
N CYS A 198 7.97 -8.11 -1.18
CA CYS A 198 7.41 -9.42 -0.83
C CYS A 198 7.80 -10.01 0.54
N TRP A 199 8.47 -9.27 1.42
CA TRP A 199 8.62 -9.68 2.81
C TRP A 199 7.29 -9.60 3.57
N ASN A 200 7.01 -10.62 4.40
CA ASN A 200 5.66 -10.85 4.94
C ASN A 200 5.60 -11.11 6.45
N GLY A 201 6.62 -10.69 7.23
CA GLY A 201 6.65 -10.91 8.68
C GLY A 201 7.51 -12.09 9.14
N ASP A 202 8.26 -12.74 8.24
CA ASP A 202 9.12 -13.87 8.59
C ASP A 202 10.53 -13.42 8.99
N GLN A 203 10.72 -13.17 10.28
CA GLN A 203 12.03 -12.80 10.84
C GLN A 203 13.04 -13.96 10.85
N ASN A 204 12.59 -15.22 10.67
CA ASN A 204 13.43 -16.40 10.83
C ASN A 204 14.03 -16.91 9.52
N ASN A 205 13.60 -16.38 8.37
CA ASN A 205 13.97 -16.88 7.06
C ASN A 205 14.29 -15.75 6.09
N PRO A 206 15.16 -15.99 5.09
CA PRO A 206 15.44 -14.99 4.07
C PRO A 206 14.20 -14.66 3.23
N ASN A 207 14.18 -13.47 2.60
CA ASN A 207 13.03 -12.96 1.84
C ASN A 207 12.51 -13.93 0.75
N HIS A 208 13.39 -14.69 0.10
CA HIS A 208 12.98 -15.67 -0.92
C HIS A 208 12.18 -16.86 -0.36
N ILE A 209 12.30 -17.15 0.94
CA ILE A 209 11.49 -18.14 1.65
C ILE A 209 10.28 -17.47 2.31
N SER A 210 10.47 -16.30 2.95
CA SER A 210 9.39 -15.51 3.59
C SER A 210 8.17 -15.40 2.67
N ARG A 211 8.37 -14.97 1.42
CA ARG A 211 7.31 -14.79 0.41
C ARG A 211 6.48 -16.05 0.08
N LEU A 212 6.90 -17.24 0.49
CA LEU A 212 6.19 -18.51 0.27
C LEU A 212 5.41 -18.99 1.51
N ARG A 213 5.47 -18.26 2.63
CA ARG A 213 4.99 -18.74 3.95
C ARG A 213 3.75 -18.05 4.49
N TYR A 214 2.99 -17.33 3.66
CA TYR A 214 1.76 -16.63 4.03
C TYR A 214 0.83 -17.48 4.90
N ASN A 215 0.47 -18.69 4.46
CA ASN A 215 -0.43 -19.57 5.21
C ASN A 215 0.17 -19.98 6.56
N THR A 216 1.45 -20.36 6.57
CA THR A 216 2.14 -20.81 7.78
C THR A 216 2.20 -19.72 8.84
N LEU A 217 2.36 -18.46 8.43
CA LEU A 217 2.45 -17.32 9.35
C LEU A 217 1.08 -16.80 9.77
N TYR A 218 0.16 -16.67 8.81
CA TYR A 218 -1.07 -15.92 9.04
C TYR A 218 -2.23 -16.78 9.51
N LEU A 219 -2.34 -18.05 9.08
CA LEU A 219 -3.45 -18.89 9.54
C LEU A 219 -3.49 -19.02 11.07
N PRO A 220 -2.39 -19.24 11.80
CA PRO A 220 -2.44 -19.25 13.27
C PRO A 220 -2.92 -17.93 13.88
N LYS A 221 -2.56 -16.78 13.29
CA LYS A 221 -3.02 -15.45 13.74
C LYS A 221 -4.52 -15.27 13.44
N ILE A 222 -4.96 -15.64 12.23
CA ILE A 222 -6.36 -15.58 11.79
C ILE A 222 -7.25 -16.48 12.66
N LEU A 223 -6.82 -17.71 12.96
CA LEU A 223 -7.58 -18.62 13.81
C LEU A 223 -7.83 -18.03 15.20
N LYS A 224 -6.81 -17.38 15.80
CA LYS A 224 -6.92 -16.68 17.08
C LYS A 224 -7.86 -15.48 17.02
N LEU A 225 -7.81 -14.70 15.93
CA LEU A 225 -8.75 -13.59 15.71
C LEU A 225 -10.18 -14.09 15.60
N ILE A 226 -10.42 -15.18 14.87
CA ILE A 226 -11.75 -15.81 14.77
C ILE A 226 -12.22 -16.26 16.15
N GLU A 227 -11.39 -16.96 16.94
CA GLU A 227 -11.77 -17.39 18.30
C GLU A 227 -12.14 -16.23 19.22
N SER A 228 -11.38 -15.14 19.15
CA SER A 228 -11.52 -14.01 20.06
C SER A 228 -12.74 -13.13 19.72
N ASN A 229 -13.20 -13.15 18.47
CA ASN A 229 -14.25 -12.26 17.97
C ASN A 229 -15.50 -12.97 17.49
N ALA A 230 -15.54 -14.31 17.52
CA ALA A 230 -16.69 -15.05 17.02
C ALA A 230 -17.96 -14.76 17.85
N PRO A 231 -19.13 -14.63 17.20
CA PRO A 231 -20.40 -14.51 17.90
C PRO A 231 -20.65 -15.68 18.86
N GLU A 232 -21.42 -15.44 19.91
CA GLU A 232 -21.84 -16.49 20.83
C GLU A 232 -22.55 -17.63 20.07
N GLY A 233 -22.10 -18.86 20.30
CA GLY A 233 -22.65 -20.06 19.64
C GLY A 233 -22.11 -20.34 18.23
N ALA A 234 -21.18 -19.54 17.70
CA ALA A 234 -20.53 -19.83 16.42
C ALA A 234 -19.70 -21.13 16.46
N ASP A 235 -19.70 -21.88 15.36
CA ASP A 235 -18.90 -23.10 15.23
C ASP A 235 -17.43 -22.78 14.94
N LEU A 236 -16.57 -23.08 15.90
CA LEU A 236 -15.14 -22.84 15.83
C LEU A 236 -14.32 -24.11 15.56
N THR A 237 -14.96 -25.28 15.44
CA THR A 237 -14.25 -26.57 15.47
C THR A 237 -14.46 -27.44 14.25
N SER A 238 -15.63 -27.40 13.59
CA SER A 238 -15.95 -28.36 12.53
C SER A 238 -15.07 -28.25 11.28
N TRP A 239 -14.48 -27.08 11.05
CA TRP A 239 -13.67 -26.75 9.88
C TRP A 239 -12.16 -26.76 10.16
N ARG A 240 -11.74 -27.07 11.39
CA ARG A 240 -10.31 -27.15 11.76
C ARG A 240 -9.79 -28.55 11.47
N TYR A 241 -8.96 -28.65 10.43
CA TYR A 241 -8.26 -29.87 10.03
C TYR A 241 -6.75 -29.65 9.93
#